data_AF-K0VZ43-F1
#
_entry.id   AF-K0VZ43-F1
#
_cell.length_a   1.000
_cell.length_b   1.000
_cell.length_c   1.000
_cell.angle_alpha   90.00
_cell.angle_beta   90.00
_cell.angle_gamma   90.00
#
_symmetry.space_group_name_H-M   'P 1'
#
loop_
_entity.id
_entity.type
_entity.pdbx_description
1 polymer ?
#
loop_
_entity_poly.entity_id
_entity_poly.type
_entity_poly.pdbx_seq_one_letter_code
_entity_poly.pdbx_strand_id
1 'polypeptide(L)'
;MTNLITSTKNVSLTGDLKVDGLFSGTAWNGTITYAFPTTSESYAYSGEKDYQFSSISSQQQSLALFFMEQSYGNAANDGFSVEGFTNANFEAGSAGTATVRFAESWLPPTAWAYTPDQGEAAGDVWFGTEYAGTEDDLRFPGFGNYAGQTVAHELGHALGLKHAHEPDFVHNPRVVPSAYDSLEYTIMTYHTYVGDNLSGYKYEHDGAPQTFMMLDIAALQEMYGADYTTNSGDTVYKWNPNQGITYVNGVAAITPDANRIFATIWDGGGIDTYDLSAYTTALKIDLRAGGYSVFSQSQLADLGGGPNNGYARGNIFNALLYQDNVASLIENAQGGSGNDTIIGNEADNTLWGNAGDDSLSGGSGNDTLIGGTGNDTYIVDDLGDVVTEGLNQGTDLINTSLSSYALTNIANVENLTYTGSASFTGTGNALANRITGGAGNDLLDGGAGSDTLIGGAGNDIYVVDNSFDFVFEVANQGRIQSGRRFQAIRSATMSRT
;
A
#
# COMPACT_ATOMS: atom_id res chain seq x y z
N MET A 1 -7.60 -28.69 22.07
CA MET A 1 -8.40 -29.41 21.08
C MET A 1 -9.83 -29.49 21.56
N THR A 2 -10.67 -28.62 21.00
CA THR A 2 -12.11 -28.57 21.23
C THR A 2 -12.84 -29.43 20.17
N ASN A 3 -14.06 -29.89 20.48
CA ASN A 3 -14.94 -30.60 19.51
C ASN A 3 -16.06 -29.66 19.00
N LEU A 4 -15.75 -28.37 18.88
CA LEU A 4 -16.72 -27.37 18.47
C LEU A 4 -17.03 -27.57 16.98
N ILE A 5 -18.32 -27.66 16.64
CA ILE A 5 -18.79 -27.64 15.26
C ILE A 5 -19.15 -26.20 14.93
N THR A 6 -18.42 -25.58 14.03
CA THR A 6 -18.65 -24.19 13.63
C THR A 6 -19.81 -24.11 12.65
N SER A 7 -20.80 -23.26 12.95
CA SER A 7 -21.91 -23.02 12.03
C SER A 7 -21.48 -22.11 10.87
N THR A 8 -22.29 -22.01 9.82
CA THR A 8 -22.06 -21.03 8.73
C THR A 8 -23.08 -19.90 8.76
N LYS A 9 -22.73 -18.79 8.12
CA LYS A 9 -23.60 -17.65 7.83
C LYS A 9 -23.49 -17.28 6.35
N ASN A 10 -24.54 -16.64 5.82
CA ASN A 10 -24.52 -16.08 4.47
C ASN A 10 -23.72 -14.77 4.47
N VAL A 11 -22.93 -14.56 3.42
CA VAL A 11 -22.22 -13.30 3.18
C VAL A 11 -23.07 -12.43 2.26
N SER A 12 -23.38 -11.22 2.69
CA SER A 12 -24.14 -10.27 1.87
C SER A 12 -23.19 -9.51 0.94
N LEU A 13 -23.67 -9.20 -0.27
CA LEU A 13 -22.91 -8.37 -1.21
C LEU A 13 -22.87 -6.92 -0.73
N THR A 14 -21.71 -6.30 -0.86
CA THR A 14 -21.42 -4.92 -0.46
C THR A 14 -21.88 -3.90 -1.51
N GLY A 15 -21.91 -4.31 -2.78
CA GLY A 15 -22.11 -3.42 -3.92
C GLY A 15 -20.80 -2.99 -4.60
N ASP A 16 -19.64 -3.22 -3.98
CA ASP A 16 -18.34 -3.06 -4.63
C ASP A 16 -17.93 -4.36 -5.32
N LEU A 17 -17.86 -4.34 -6.65
CA LEU A 17 -17.49 -5.52 -7.44
C LEU A 17 -16.08 -6.05 -7.17
N LYS A 18 -15.15 -5.20 -6.68
CA LYS A 18 -13.79 -5.65 -6.34
C LYS A 18 -13.80 -6.65 -5.19
N VAL A 19 -14.66 -6.41 -4.20
CA VAL A 19 -14.80 -7.27 -3.01
C VAL A 19 -15.83 -8.36 -3.25
N ASP A 20 -17.00 -8.00 -3.81
CA ASP A 20 -18.07 -8.95 -4.10
C ASP A 20 -17.64 -10.07 -5.06
N GLY A 21 -16.66 -9.80 -5.94
CA GLY A 21 -16.09 -10.79 -6.84
C GLY A 21 -15.36 -11.94 -6.15
N LEU A 22 -15.02 -11.80 -4.86
CA LEU A 22 -14.28 -12.78 -4.08
C LEU A 22 -15.16 -13.64 -3.17
N PHE A 23 -16.44 -13.33 -2.99
CA PHE A 23 -17.29 -14.11 -2.08
C PHE A 23 -17.77 -15.42 -2.70
N SER A 24 -17.56 -16.54 -2.00
CA SER A 24 -18.20 -17.84 -2.32
C SER A 24 -19.69 -17.86 -1.95
N GLY A 25 -20.13 -16.98 -1.05
CA GLY A 25 -21.52 -16.83 -0.61
C GLY A 25 -21.76 -17.20 0.87
N THR A 26 -20.85 -17.97 1.47
CA THR A 26 -20.92 -18.43 2.86
C THR A 26 -19.60 -18.18 3.59
N ALA A 27 -19.69 -17.98 4.90
CA ALA A 27 -18.58 -17.81 5.82
C ALA A 27 -18.84 -18.57 7.12
N TRP A 28 -17.80 -18.82 7.91
CA TRP A 28 -17.95 -19.41 9.23
C TRP A 28 -18.61 -18.42 10.22
N ASN A 29 -19.32 -18.96 11.19
CA ASN A 29 -20.05 -18.21 12.21
C ASN A 29 -19.73 -18.77 13.60
N GLY A 30 -18.78 -18.13 14.27
CA GLY A 30 -18.22 -18.51 15.57
C GLY A 30 -16.71 -18.81 15.47
N THR A 31 -16.16 -19.40 16.53
CA THR A 31 -14.77 -19.87 16.58
C THR A 31 -14.49 -20.84 15.44
N ILE A 32 -13.44 -20.59 14.67
CA ILE A 32 -12.95 -21.44 13.58
C ILE A 32 -11.92 -22.37 14.18
N THR A 33 -12.21 -23.66 14.29
CA THR A 33 -11.25 -24.60 14.85
C THR A 33 -10.35 -25.16 13.77
N TYR A 34 -9.05 -25.30 14.01
CA TYR A 34 -8.12 -25.88 13.04
C TYR A 34 -7.47 -27.16 13.56
N ALA A 35 -7.09 -28.07 12.66
CA ALA A 35 -6.28 -29.23 13.01
C ALA A 35 -5.36 -29.68 11.87
N PHE A 36 -4.33 -30.45 12.24
CA PHE A 36 -3.41 -31.11 11.31
C PHE A 36 -3.52 -32.63 11.49
N PRO A 37 -4.51 -33.29 10.86
CA PRO A 37 -4.72 -34.71 11.03
C PRO A 37 -3.49 -35.55 10.64
N THR A 38 -3.25 -36.62 11.41
CA THR A 38 -2.14 -37.57 11.17
C THR A 38 -2.61 -38.93 10.65
N THR A 39 -3.91 -39.09 10.44
CA THR A 39 -4.54 -40.32 9.92
C THR A 39 -5.76 -39.97 9.08
N SER A 40 -5.96 -40.70 7.98
CA SER A 40 -7.13 -40.56 7.10
C SER A 40 -8.44 -40.90 7.80
N GLU A 41 -8.41 -41.64 8.91
CA GLU A 41 -9.58 -41.95 9.74
C GLU A 41 -10.20 -40.70 10.39
N SER A 42 -9.49 -39.56 10.36
CA SER A 42 -10.00 -38.27 10.84
C SER A 42 -11.05 -37.65 9.90
N TYR A 43 -11.20 -38.18 8.69
CA TYR A 43 -12.11 -37.69 7.66
C TYR A 43 -13.22 -38.72 7.42
N ALA A 44 -14.47 -38.32 7.65
CA ALA A 44 -15.63 -39.21 7.63
C ALA A 44 -16.23 -39.48 6.23
N TYR A 45 -15.77 -38.76 5.21
CA TYR A 45 -16.24 -38.83 3.83
C TYR A 45 -15.17 -39.45 2.90
N SER A 46 -15.56 -40.08 1.80
CA SER A 46 -14.62 -40.59 0.78
C SER A 46 -14.11 -39.52 -0.17
N GLY A 47 -12.89 -39.67 -0.69
CA GLY A 47 -12.29 -38.67 -1.57
C GLY A 47 -10.76 -38.68 -1.46
N GLU A 48 -10.18 -37.50 -1.33
CA GLU A 48 -8.73 -37.23 -1.24
C GLU A 48 -8.04 -38.11 -0.20
N LYS A 49 -8.67 -38.31 0.97
CA LYS A 49 -8.17 -39.15 2.06
C LYS A 49 -7.87 -40.61 1.66
N ASP A 50 -8.51 -41.10 0.59
CA ASP A 50 -8.37 -42.48 0.12
C ASP A 50 -7.20 -42.64 -0.88
N TYR A 51 -6.53 -41.52 -1.24
CA TYR A 51 -5.44 -41.47 -2.22
C TYR A 51 -4.11 -41.07 -1.56
N GLN A 52 -3.47 -42.02 -0.89
CA GLN A 52 -2.17 -41.84 -0.24
C GLN A 52 -2.11 -40.64 0.71
N PHE A 53 -3.04 -40.63 1.66
CA PHE A 53 -3.04 -39.68 2.74
C PHE A 53 -1.66 -39.55 3.42
N SER A 54 -1.25 -38.31 3.64
CA SER A 54 -0.16 -37.93 4.52
C SER A 54 -0.54 -36.71 5.36
N SER A 55 0.07 -36.57 6.54
CA SER A 55 0.03 -35.30 7.27
C SER A 55 0.86 -34.25 6.54
N ILE A 56 0.45 -32.99 6.61
CA ILE A 56 1.25 -31.87 6.12
C ILE A 56 2.59 -31.73 6.88
N SER A 57 3.59 -31.18 6.20
CA SER A 57 4.93 -30.91 6.74
C SER A 57 4.91 -29.90 7.90
N SER A 58 5.98 -29.87 8.70
CA SER A 58 6.13 -28.86 9.76
C SER A 58 6.17 -27.43 9.24
N GLN A 59 6.68 -27.23 8.02
CA GLN A 59 6.76 -25.93 7.37
C GLN A 59 5.38 -25.46 6.92
N GLN A 60 4.57 -26.36 6.34
CA GLN A 60 3.16 -26.08 6.04
C GLN A 60 2.37 -25.76 7.30
N GLN A 61 2.57 -26.52 8.39
CA GLN A 61 1.91 -26.23 9.67
C GLN A 61 2.30 -24.84 10.19
N SER A 62 3.59 -24.51 10.13
CA SER A 62 4.10 -23.22 10.61
C SER A 62 3.55 -22.04 9.80
N LEU A 63 3.49 -22.16 8.47
CA LEU A 63 2.99 -21.08 7.63
C LEU A 63 1.46 -20.97 7.68
N ALA A 64 0.74 -22.09 7.76
CA ALA A 64 -0.71 -22.07 7.97
C ALA A 64 -1.05 -21.38 9.31
N LEU A 65 -0.30 -21.67 10.38
CA LEU A 65 -0.46 -20.98 11.66
C LEU A 65 -0.12 -19.48 11.55
N PHE A 66 0.95 -19.11 10.85
CA PHE A 66 1.29 -17.70 10.60
C PHE A 66 0.14 -16.93 9.94
N PHE A 67 -0.54 -17.53 8.95
CA PHE A 67 -1.65 -16.86 8.27
C PHE A 67 -2.97 -16.92 9.04
N MET A 68 -3.18 -17.90 9.91
CA MET A 68 -4.42 -17.99 10.70
C MET A 68 -4.33 -17.17 12.00
N GLU A 69 -3.29 -17.40 12.79
CA GLU A 69 -3.26 -17.10 14.22
C GLU A 69 -2.37 -15.90 14.55
N GLN A 70 -2.94 -14.90 15.21
CA GLN A 70 -2.18 -13.81 15.82
C GLN A 70 -1.28 -14.35 16.94
N SER A 71 -1.76 -15.38 17.65
CA SER A 71 -1.03 -15.95 18.79
C SER A 71 0.23 -16.75 18.40
N TYR A 72 0.38 -17.10 17.12
CA TYR A 72 1.49 -17.90 16.63
C TYR A 72 2.65 -17.04 16.16
N GLY A 73 3.85 -17.27 16.71
CA GLY A 73 5.04 -16.50 16.33
C GLY A 73 5.31 -15.38 17.33
N ASN A 74 5.48 -14.15 16.84
CA ASN A 74 5.82 -13.00 17.67
C ASN A 74 5.01 -11.80 17.20
N ALA A 75 4.60 -10.90 18.09
CA ALA A 75 3.63 -9.82 17.79
C ALA A 75 3.88 -9.00 16.51
N ALA A 76 5.10 -8.98 15.96
CA ALA A 76 5.38 -8.37 14.67
C ALA A 76 4.62 -9.01 13.49
N ASN A 77 4.18 -10.27 13.61
CA ASN A 77 3.45 -10.95 12.56
C ASN A 77 1.93 -10.74 12.60
N ASP A 78 1.43 -10.12 13.67
CA ASP A 78 -0.01 -10.04 13.96
C ASP A 78 -0.78 -9.41 12.80
N GLY A 79 -0.34 -8.26 12.28
CA GLY A 79 -0.97 -7.59 11.13
C GLY A 79 -0.95 -8.36 9.80
N PHE A 80 -0.37 -9.56 9.75
CA PHE A 80 -0.32 -10.41 8.55
C PHE A 80 -1.17 -11.69 8.65
N SER A 81 -1.84 -11.91 9.77
CA SER A 81 -2.72 -13.07 10.00
C SER A 81 -4.20 -12.69 9.91
N VAL A 82 -5.05 -13.67 9.58
CA VAL A 82 -6.50 -13.47 9.49
C VAL A 82 -7.09 -13.01 10.83
N GLU A 83 -6.62 -13.52 11.97
CA GLU A 83 -6.99 -12.98 13.28
C GLU A 83 -6.53 -11.54 13.51
N GLY A 84 -5.38 -11.15 12.95
CA GLY A 84 -4.89 -9.80 13.16
C GLY A 84 -5.60 -8.74 12.33
N PHE A 85 -6.05 -9.08 11.11
CA PHE A 85 -6.81 -8.16 10.27
C PHE A 85 -8.33 -8.36 10.29
N THR A 86 -8.84 -9.35 11.03
CA THR A 86 -10.28 -9.58 11.21
C THR A 86 -10.65 -10.03 12.62
N ASN A 87 -11.93 -9.93 13.02
CA ASN A 87 -12.42 -10.51 14.28
C ASN A 87 -12.73 -12.02 14.17
N ALA A 88 -12.15 -12.73 13.18
CA ALA A 88 -12.14 -14.18 13.21
C ALA A 88 -11.37 -14.65 14.46
N ASN A 89 -11.75 -15.80 15.00
CA ASN A 89 -11.09 -16.38 16.17
C ASN A 89 -10.77 -17.84 15.88
N PHE A 90 -9.51 -18.17 15.83
CA PHE A 90 -8.99 -19.50 15.59
C PHE A 90 -8.67 -20.20 16.91
N GLU A 91 -8.89 -21.52 16.94
CA GLU A 91 -8.48 -22.35 18.06
C GLU A 91 -8.08 -23.74 17.59
N ALA A 92 -7.08 -24.35 18.25
CA ALA A 92 -6.74 -25.74 17.99
C ALA A 92 -7.94 -26.67 18.32
N GLY A 93 -8.48 -27.31 17.27
CA GLY A 93 -9.58 -28.27 17.30
C GLY A 93 -9.12 -29.72 17.32
N SER A 94 -10.08 -30.64 17.40
CA SER A 94 -9.81 -32.08 17.26
C SER A 94 -9.73 -32.48 15.79
N ALA A 95 -8.80 -33.38 15.44
CA ALA A 95 -8.57 -33.83 14.07
C ALA A 95 -9.83 -34.33 13.33
N GLY A 96 -10.77 -34.94 14.05
CA GLY A 96 -12.00 -35.48 13.46
C GLY A 96 -13.13 -34.48 13.25
N THR A 97 -13.06 -33.29 13.84
CA THR A 97 -14.19 -32.35 13.90
C THR A 97 -13.81 -30.89 13.70
N ALA A 98 -12.52 -30.59 13.50
CA ALA A 98 -12.08 -29.22 13.30
C ALA A 98 -12.67 -28.65 12.00
N THR A 99 -12.94 -27.34 12.03
CA THR A 99 -13.54 -26.56 10.95
C THR A 99 -12.64 -26.47 9.73
N VAL A 100 -11.34 -26.31 9.95
CA VAL A 100 -10.32 -26.26 8.90
C VAL A 100 -9.30 -27.35 9.19
N ARG A 101 -9.10 -28.28 8.26
CA ARG A 101 -8.14 -29.38 8.42
C ARG A 101 -7.22 -29.45 7.23
N PHE A 102 -5.92 -29.59 7.49
CA PHE A 102 -4.91 -29.64 6.44
C PHE A 102 -4.30 -31.03 6.32
N ALA A 103 -4.27 -31.57 5.11
CA ALA A 103 -3.65 -32.84 4.80
C ALA A 103 -3.01 -32.86 3.41
N GLU A 104 -2.20 -33.89 3.16
CA GLU A 104 -1.64 -34.20 1.85
C GLU A 104 -2.29 -35.46 1.26
N SER A 105 -2.36 -35.50 -0.06
CA SER A 105 -2.86 -36.63 -0.84
C SER A 105 -2.30 -36.61 -2.26
N TRP A 106 -2.49 -37.71 -3.01
CA TRP A 106 -2.21 -37.77 -4.45
C TRP A 106 -3.31 -37.15 -5.33
N LEU A 107 -4.39 -36.69 -4.70
CA LEU A 107 -5.52 -36.03 -5.33
C LEU A 107 -5.93 -34.89 -4.40
N PRO A 108 -5.77 -33.62 -4.77
CA PRO A 108 -5.52 -33.07 -6.12
C PRO A 108 -4.06 -33.18 -6.60
N PRO A 109 -3.77 -32.84 -7.88
CA PRO A 109 -2.39 -32.73 -8.35
C PRO A 109 -1.63 -31.58 -7.68
N THR A 110 -2.26 -30.39 -7.57
CA THR A 110 -1.68 -29.20 -6.93
C THR A 110 -2.21 -28.99 -5.51
N ALA A 111 -3.35 -28.33 -5.32
CA ALA A 111 -4.01 -28.17 -4.04
C ALA A 111 -5.51 -27.91 -4.26
N TRP A 112 -6.30 -28.06 -3.20
CA TRP A 112 -7.74 -27.88 -3.22
C TRP A 112 -8.26 -27.60 -1.82
N ALA A 113 -9.24 -26.73 -1.71
CA ALA A 113 -9.95 -26.47 -0.48
C ALA A 113 -11.46 -26.48 -0.68
N TYR A 114 -12.17 -26.98 0.33
CA TYR A 114 -13.62 -26.89 0.41
C TYR A 114 -14.02 -25.59 1.12
N THR A 115 -14.94 -24.84 0.51
CA THR A 115 -15.45 -23.60 1.09
C THR A 115 -16.35 -23.87 2.32
N PRO A 116 -16.70 -22.84 3.13
CA PRO A 116 -17.57 -23.00 4.28
C PRO A 116 -18.96 -23.51 3.88
N ASP A 117 -19.34 -24.69 4.34
CA ASP A 117 -20.68 -25.24 4.20
C ASP A 117 -21.10 -26.09 5.41
N GLN A 118 -22.13 -26.94 5.26
CA GLN A 118 -22.64 -27.82 6.32
C GLN A 118 -22.24 -29.29 6.14
N GLY A 119 -21.43 -29.59 5.13
CA GLY A 119 -20.92 -30.91 4.78
C GLY A 119 -19.72 -31.32 5.62
N GLU A 120 -19.37 -32.60 5.56
CA GLU A 120 -18.27 -33.17 6.35
C GLU A 120 -16.87 -32.79 5.84
N ALA A 121 -16.77 -32.34 4.58
CA ALA A 121 -15.52 -31.91 3.94
C ALA A 121 -15.30 -30.40 4.06
N ALA A 122 -16.29 -29.65 4.53
CA ALA A 122 -16.27 -28.19 4.62
C ALA A 122 -15.00 -27.68 5.32
N GLY A 123 -14.31 -26.72 4.70
CA GLY A 123 -13.07 -26.14 5.24
C GLY A 123 -11.83 -27.04 5.16
N ASP A 124 -11.92 -28.25 4.63
CA ASP A 124 -10.74 -29.10 4.44
C ASP A 124 -9.86 -28.57 3.31
N VAL A 125 -8.55 -28.57 3.58
CA VAL A 125 -7.48 -28.17 2.67
C VAL A 125 -6.60 -29.37 2.38
N TRP A 126 -6.46 -29.69 1.09
CA TRP A 126 -5.68 -30.81 0.59
C TRP A 126 -4.54 -30.31 -0.30
N PHE A 127 -3.32 -30.64 0.07
CA PHE A 127 -2.14 -30.40 -0.76
C PHE A 127 -1.77 -31.65 -1.54
N GLY A 128 -1.62 -31.49 -2.84
CA GLY A 128 -1.15 -32.49 -3.77
C GLY A 128 0.34 -32.72 -3.65
N THR A 129 0.78 -33.91 -4.07
CA THR A 129 2.20 -34.29 -4.07
C THR A 129 2.81 -34.37 -5.48
N GLU A 130 2.17 -33.80 -6.50
CA GLU A 130 2.67 -33.86 -7.88
C GLU A 130 4.05 -33.20 -8.03
N TYR A 131 4.28 -32.10 -7.32
CA TYR A 131 5.53 -31.35 -7.31
C TYR A 131 6.56 -31.87 -6.30
N ALA A 132 6.34 -33.05 -5.72
CA ALA A 132 7.29 -33.63 -4.76
C ALA A 132 8.70 -33.78 -5.38
N GLY A 133 9.67 -33.06 -4.80
CA GLY A 133 11.07 -33.05 -5.25
C GLY A 133 11.38 -32.07 -6.39
N THR A 134 10.44 -31.22 -6.82
CA THR A 134 10.71 -30.07 -7.70
C THR A 134 10.90 -28.79 -6.87
N GLU A 135 11.11 -27.66 -7.54
CA GLU A 135 11.18 -26.34 -6.88
C GLU A 135 9.82 -25.90 -6.32
N ASP A 136 8.71 -26.39 -6.88
CA ASP A 136 7.33 -26.06 -6.47
C ASP A 136 6.75 -27.04 -5.42
N ASP A 137 7.62 -27.77 -4.72
CA ASP A 137 7.23 -28.77 -3.74
C ASP A 137 6.49 -28.11 -2.56
N LEU A 138 5.18 -28.36 -2.48
CA LEU A 138 4.26 -27.74 -1.52
C LEU A 138 4.60 -28.05 -0.05
N ARG A 139 5.51 -28.98 0.22
CA ARG A 139 6.00 -29.31 1.57
C ARG A 139 7.04 -28.32 2.08
N PHE A 140 7.58 -27.47 1.22
CA PHE A 140 8.58 -26.44 1.55
C PHE A 140 8.07 -25.02 1.27
N PRO A 141 6.92 -24.62 1.86
CA PRO A 141 6.42 -23.27 1.68
C PRO A 141 7.35 -22.25 2.35
N GLY A 142 7.55 -21.13 1.66
CA GLY A 142 8.37 -20.01 2.09
C GLY A 142 7.79 -18.68 1.61
N PHE A 143 8.22 -17.57 2.22
CA PHE A 143 7.70 -16.25 1.87
C PHE A 143 8.24 -15.80 0.51
N GLY A 144 7.33 -15.75 -0.47
CA GLY A 144 7.63 -15.35 -1.84
C GLY A 144 7.62 -16.50 -2.84
N ASN A 145 7.54 -17.76 -2.40
CA ASN A 145 7.49 -18.90 -3.31
C ASN A 145 6.07 -19.41 -3.57
N TYR A 146 5.91 -20.22 -4.63
CA TYR A 146 4.62 -20.78 -5.04
C TYR A 146 3.94 -21.56 -3.90
N ALA A 147 4.69 -22.43 -3.21
CA ALA A 147 4.16 -23.23 -2.12
C ALA A 147 3.60 -22.38 -0.96
N GLY A 148 4.26 -21.27 -0.62
CA GLY A 148 3.80 -20.33 0.39
C GLY A 148 2.51 -19.62 -0.03
N GLN A 149 2.45 -19.15 -1.27
CA GLN A 149 1.22 -18.57 -1.84
C GLN A 149 0.07 -19.59 -1.84
N THR A 150 0.32 -20.85 -2.19
CA THR A 150 -0.70 -21.91 -2.20
C THR A 150 -1.29 -22.13 -0.80
N VAL A 151 -0.48 -22.12 0.27
CA VAL A 151 -1.00 -22.25 1.64
C VAL A 151 -2.00 -21.13 1.96
N ALA A 152 -1.68 -19.88 1.66
CA ALA A 152 -2.57 -18.73 1.89
C ALA A 152 -3.82 -18.79 0.99
N HIS A 153 -3.65 -19.16 -0.29
CA HIS A 153 -4.73 -19.27 -1.26
C HIS A 153 -5.79 -20.29 -0.83
N GLU A 154 -5.37 -21.51 -0.51
CA GLU A 154 -6.30 -22.56 -0.09
C GLU A 154 -6.94 -22.27 1.28
N LEU A 155 -6.21 -21.61 2.18
CA LEU A 155 -6.80 -21.07 3.40
C LEU A 155 -7.89 -20.05 3.08
N GLY A 156 -7.66 -19.15 2.12
CA GLY A 156 -8.67 -18.20 1.64
C GLY A 156 -9.96 -18.90 1.21
N HIS A 157 -9.86 -19.99 0.45
CA HIS A 157 -11.00 -20.83 0.08
C HIS A 157 -11.70 -21.45 1.30
N ALA A 158 -10.94 -22.07 2.21
CA ALA A 158 -11.48 -22.65 3.44
C ALA A 158 -12.19 -21.62 4.33
N LEU A 159 -11.89 -20.33 4.16
CA LEU A 159 -12.52 -19.21 4.86
C LEU A 159 -13.65 -18.54 4.07
N GLY A 160 -13.91 -18.97 2.83
CA GLY A 160 -15.06 -18.52 2.05
C GLY A 160 -14.74 -17.59 0.88
N LEU A 161 -13.47 -17.36 0.57
CA LEU A 161 -13.09 -16.71 -0.69
C LEU A 161 -13.26 -17.67 -1.86
N LYS A 162 -13.57 -17.14 -3.05
CA LYS A 162 -13.55 -17.88 -4.32
C LYS A 162 -12.53 -17.24 -5.26
N HIS A 163 -12.28 -17.90 -6.39
CA HIS A 163 -11.42 -17.31 -7.40
C HIS A 163 -11.95 -15.97 -7.90
N ALA A 164 -11.04 -14.99 -8.02
CA ALA A 164 -11.37 -13.63 -8.44
C ALA A 164 -11.93 -13.55 -9.86
N HIS A 165 -11.42 -14.41 -10.75
CA HIS A 165 -11.68 -14.40 -12.19
C HIS A 165 -12.78 -15.39 -12.62
N GLU A 166 -13.19 -16.32 -11.75
CA GLU A 166 -14.13 -17.37 -12.09
C GLU A 166 -15.53 -17.09 -11.51
N PRO A 167 -16.59 -17.08 -12.35
CA PRO A 167 -17.95 -16.94 -11.85
C PRO A 167 -18.45 -18.24 -11.21
N ASP A 168 -19.04 -18.15 -10.03
CA ASP A 168 -19.85 -19.22 -9.45
C ASP A 168 -21.31 -18.99 -9.83
N PHE A 169 -21.79 -19.64 -10.90
CA PHE A 169 -23.17 -19.46 -11.37
C PHE A 169 -24.24 -20.01 -10.41
N VAL A 170 -23.86 -20.74 -9.36
CA VAL A 170 -24.78 -21.27 -8.36
C VAL A 170 -24.96 -20.27 -7.23
N HIS A 171 -23.87 -19.73 -6.68
CA HIS A 171 -23.93 -18.87 -5.49
C HIS A 171 -23.62 -17.40 -5.77
N ASN A 172 -22.59 -17.11 -6.56
CA ASN A 172 -22.16 -15.74 -6.86
C ASN A 172 -21.49 -15.61 -8.24
N PRO A 173 -22.21 -15.14 -9.27
CA PRO A 173 -21.67 -15.03 -10.62
C PRO A 173 -20.76 -13.79 -10.81
N ARG A 174 -20.55 -12.97 -9.76
CA ARG A 174 -19.69 -11.79 -9.84
C ARG A 174 -18.22 -12.20 -9.86
N VAL A 175 -17.40 -11.42 -10.54
CA VAL A 175 -15.96 -11.56 -10.62
C VAL A 175 -15.32 -10.20 -10.38
N VAL A 176 -14.07 -10.20 -9.92
CA VAL A 176 -13.28 -8.98 -9.74
C VAL A 176 -13.11 -8.32 -11.11
N PRO A 177 -13.28 -6.99 -11.24
CA PRO A 177 -13.08 -6.32 -12.51
C PRO A 177 -11.65 -6.50 -13.01
N SER A 178 -11.48 -6.71 -14.32
CA SER A 178 -10.17 -7.08 -14.91
C SER A 178 -9.02 -6.12 -14.63
N ALA A 179 -9.29 -4.85 -14.33
CA ALA A 179 -8.28 -3.86 -13.93
C ALA A 179 -7.67 -4.13 -12.53
N TYR A 180 -8.34 -4.95 -11.72
CA TYR A 180 -7.98 -5.33 -10.36
C TYR A 180 -7.77 -6.85 -10.20
N ASP A 181 -7.75 -7.58 -11.31
CA ASP A 181 -7.63 -9.04 -11.33
C ASP A 181 -6.16 -9.41 -11.60
N SER A 182 -5.34 -9.34 -10.56
CA SER A 182 -3.96 -9.82 -10.54
C SER A 182 -3.48 -10.12 -9.11
N LEU A 183 -2.34 -10.80 -8.99
CA LEU A 183 -1.66 -11.05 -7.71
C LEU A 183 -1.28 -9.78 -6.95
N GLU A 184 -1.29 -8.61 -7.60
CA GLU A 184 -1.06 -7.33 -6.94
C GLU A 184 -2.26 -6.87 -6.09
N TYR A 185 -3.40 -7.55 -6.20
CA TYR A 185 -4.66 -7.18 -5.55
C TYR A 185 -5.27 -8.31 -4.73
N THR A 186 -5.16 -9.55 -5.21
CA THR A 186 -5.74 -10.73 -4.55
C THR A 186 -4.90 -11.96 -4.88
N ILE A 187 -4.61 -12.79 -3.87
CA ILE A 187 -3.98 -14.10 -4.10
C ILE A 187 -4.95 -15.13 -4.67
N MET A 188 -6.26 -14.83 -4.68
CA MET A 188 -7.32 -15.71 -5.17
C MET A 188 -7.47 -15.67 -6.70
N THR A 189 -6.49 -15.14 -7.43
CA THR A 189 -6.50 -15.14 -8.89
C THR A 189 -5.37 -15.94 -9.48
N TYR A 190 -5.59 -16.49 -10.68
CA TYR A 190 -4.55 -17.12 -11.49
C TYR A 190 -3.95 -16.16 -12.52
N HIS A 191 -4.43 -14.91 -12.58
CA HIS A 191 -3.79 -13.86 -13.36
C HIS A 191 -2.55 -13.35 -12.62
N THR A 192 -1.36 -13.59 -13.18
CA THR A 192 -0.12 -13.13 -12.54
C THR A 192 -0.05 -11.59 -12.49
N TYR A 193 -0.53 -10.94 -13.55
CA TYR A 193 -0.56 -9.49 -13.73
C TYR A 193 -1.86 -9.08 -14.45
N VAL A 194 -2.20 -7.79 -14.41
CA VAL A 194 -3.39 -7.27 -15.10
C VAL A 194 -3.30 -7.53 -16.61
N GLY A 195 -4.31 -8.21 -17.17
CA GLY A 195 -4.35 -8.58 -18.59
C GLY A 195 -3.61 -9.87 -18.93
N ASP A 196 -3.25 -10.68 -17.93
CA ASP A 196 -2.73 -12.03 -18.11
C ASP A 196 -3.77 -12.96 -18.80
N ASN A 197 -3.33 -14.12 -19.30
CA ASN A 197 -4.14 -15.04 -20.11
C ASN A 197 -4.52 -16.35 -19.40
N LEU A 198 -4.28 -16.46 -18.09
CA LEU A 198 -4.58 -17.65 -17.25
C LEU A 198 -3.85 -18.93 -17.68
N SER A 199 -2.69 -18.83 -18.33
CA SER A 199 -1.91 -20.02 -18.72
C SER A 199 -0.99 -20.54 -17.60
N GLY A 200 -1.34 -20.31 -16.34
CA GLY A 200 -0.50 -20.55 -15.16
C GLY A 200 0.32 -19.33 -14.74
N TYR A 201 0.87 -19.38 -13.52
CA TYR A 201 1.69 -18.30 -12.97
C TYR A 201 3.00 -18.13 -13.73
N LYS A 202 3.44 -16.87 -13.86
CA LYS A 202 4.59 -16.47 -14.69
C LYS A 202 5.70 -15.76 -13.93
N TYR A 203 5.51 -15.55 -12.63
CA TYR A 203 6.48 -14.87 -11.80
C TYR A 203 7.78 -15.66 -11.65
N GLU A 204 8.85 -14.98 -11.27
CA GLU A 204 10.09 -15.62 -10.83
C GLU A 204 9.88 -16.45 -9.55
N HIS A 205 10.74 -17.43 -9.29
CA HIS A 205 10.57 -18.41 -8.20
C HIS A 205 10.16 -17.79 -6.84
N ASP A 206 10.80 -16.69 -6.43
CA ASP A 206 10.55 -15.98 -5.18
C ASP A 206 9.73 -14.68 -5.36
N GLY A 207 8.94 -14.61 -6.44
CA GLY A 207 8.16 -13.44 -6.86
C GLY A 207 6.66 -13.50 -6.50
N ALA A 208 6.23 -14.48 -5.71
CA ALA A 208 4.84 -14.60 -5.26
C ALA A 208 4.52 -13.61 -4.12
N PRO A 209 3.23 -13.24 -3.93
CA PRO A 209 2.79 -12.52 -2.74
C PRO A 209 3.16 -13.26 -1.44
N GLN A 210 3.60 -12.49 -0.45
CA GLN A 210 4.05 -12.99 0.87
C GLN A 210 2.92 -12.99 1.90
N THR A 211 1.80 -12.33 1.60
CA THR A 211 0.65 -12.13 2.49
C THR A 211 -0.66 -12.26 1.71
N PHE A 212 -1.79 -12.29 2.43
CA PHE A 212 -3.05 -11.88 1.83
C PHE A 212 -2.93 -10.45 1.29
N MET A 213 -3.52 -10.20 0.12
CA MET A 213 -3.45 -8.91 -0.55
C MET A 213 -4.68 -8.07 -0.25
N MET A 214 -4.64 -6.78 -0.62
CA MET A 214 -5.65 -5.79 -0.19
C MET A 214 -7.13 -6.21 -0.40
N LEU A 215 -7.46 -6.92 -1.50
CA LEU A 215 -8.84 -7.36 -1.75
C LEU A 215 -9.19 -8.62 -0.94
N ASP A 216 -8.22 -9.47 -0.65
CA ASP A 216 -8.42 -10.63 0.22
C ASP A 216 -8.72 -10.17 1.65
N ILE A 217 -7.93 -9.22 2.16
CA ILE A 217 -8.13 -8.59 3.47
C ILE A 217 -9.52 -7.94 3.52
N ALA A 218 -9.86 -7.07 2.55
CA ALA A 218 -11.16 -6.42 2.51
C ALA A 218 -12.32 -7.43 2.47
N ALA A 219 -12.22 -8.49 1.67
CA ALA A 219 -13.25 -9.51 1.58
C ALA A 219 -13.41 -10.31 2.89
N LEU A 220 -12.30 -10.68 3.54
CA LEU A 220 -12.33 -11.36 4.83
C LEU A 220 -12.87 -10.45 5.94
N GLN A 221 -12.57 -9.15 5.91
CA GLN A 221 -13.13 -8.16 6.84
C GLN A 221 -14.64 -8.00 6.67
N GLU A 222 -15.19 -8.10 5.45
CA GLU A 222 -16.64 -8.12 5.26
C GLU A 222 -17.28 -9.41 5.80
N MET A 223 -16.56 -10.53 5.78
CA MET A 223 -17.03 -11.80 6.35
C MET A 223 -16.95 -11.82 7.87
N TYR A 224 -15.87 -11.34 8.46
CA TYR A 224 -15.51 -11.58 9.86
C TYR A 224 -15.45 -10.29 10.71
N GLY A 225 -15.58 -9.11 10.09
CA GLY A 225 -15.36 -7.79 10.67
C GLY A 225 -13.87 -7.46 10.77
N ALA A 226 -13.47 -6.20 10.56
CA ALA A 226 -12.08 -5.79 10.76
C ALA A 226 -11.68 -5.73 12.25
N ASP A 227 -10.46 -6.17 12.58
CA ASP A 227 -9.89 -6.04 13.92
C ASP A 227 -8.99 -4.80 14.02
N TYR A 228 -9.44 -3.82 14.80
CA TYR A 228 -8.70 -2.59 15.09
C TYR A 228 -7.96 -2.65 16.44
N THR A 229 -7.82 -3.83 17.03
CA THR A 229 -7.05 -4.01 18.28
C THR A 229 -5.61 -4.47 18.01
N THR A 230 -5.39 -5.19 16.92
CA THR A 230 -4.06 -5.56 16.43
C THR A 230 -3.26 -4.34 16.01
N ASN A 231 -1.99 -4.26 16.42
CA ASN A 231 -1.10 -3.13 16.20
C ASN A 231 -1.65 -1.74 16.58
N SER A 232 -2.70 -1.66 17.42
CA SER A 232 -3.46 -0.43 17.71
C SER A 232 -2.76 0.74 18.43
N GLY A 233 -1.44 0.72 18.53
CA GLY A 233 -0.64 1.86 18.96
C GLY A 233 0.57 2.04 18.04
N ASP A 234 1.29 3.15 18.21
CA ASP A 234 2.35 3.57 17.28
C ASP A 234 3.30 2.44 16.84
N THR A 235 3.23 2.10 15.56
CA THR A 235 3.95 1.00 14.94
C THR A 235 4.96 1.51 13.91
N VAL A 236 6.19 1.01 13.99
CA VAL A 236 7.24 1.31 13.01
C VAL A 236 7.46 0.12 12.10
N TYR A 237 7.16 0.30 10.81
CA TYR A 237 7.44 -0.66 9.75
C TYR A 237 8.76 -0.30 9.06
N LYS A 238 9.65 -1.28 8.91
CA LYS A 238 10.98 -1.10 8.32
C LYS A 238 11.35 -2.27 7.44
N TRP A 239 12.07 -2.00 6.35
CA TRP A 239 12.54 -3.05 5.43
C TRP A 239 14.05 -3.04 5.29
N ASN A 240 14.63 -4.22 5.13
CA ASN A 240 16.05 -4.36 4.83
C ASN A 240 16.29 -4.23 3.30
N PRO A 241 17.09 -3.26 2.82
CA PRO A 241 17.31 -3.05 1.38
C PRO A 241 18.01 -4.22 0.66
N ASN A 242 18.75 -5.04 1.40
CA ASN A 242 19.59 -6.10 0.84
C ASN A 242 18.97 -7.51 0.98
N GLN A 243 17.96 -7.66 1.83
CA GLN A 243 17.38 -8.96 2.16
C GLN A 243 15.85 -9.00 2.03
N GLY A 244 15.16 -7.85 1.93
CA GLY A 244 13.70 -7.81 1.83
C GLY A 244 12.98 -8.15 3.13
N ILE A 245 13.71 -8.33 4.24
CA ILE A 245 13.12 -8.63 5.56
C ILE A 245 12.24 -7.46 5.99
N THR A 246 10.99 -7.77 6.33
CA THR A 246 10.04 -6.85 6.94
C THR A 246 10.19 -6.90 8.46
N TYR A 247 10.41 -5.74 9.07
CA TYR A 247 10.46 -5.55 10.51
C TYR A 247 9.26 -4.72 10.96
N VAL A 248 8.65 -5.13 12.07
CA VAL A 248 7.62 -4.35 12.77
C VAL A 248 8.13 -4.13 14.18
N ASN A 249 8.23 -2.87 14.60
CA ASN A 249 8.80 -2.46 15.89
C ASN A 249 10.18 -3.07 16.17
N GLY A 250 11.00 -3.18 15.11
CA GLY A 250 12.37 -3.71 15.17
C GLY A 250 12.49 -5.24 15.24
N VAL A 251 11.37 -5.98 15.21
CA VAL A 251 11.35 -7.44 15.19
C VAL A 251 10.98 -7.94 13.80
N ALA A 252 11.67 -8.99 13.31
CA ALA A 252 11.40 -9.54 11.99
C ALA A 252 10.03 -10.23 11.95
N ALA A 253 9.14 -9.73 11.09
CA ALA A 253 7.82 -10.27 10.85
C ALA A 253 7.83 -11.26 9.67
N ILE A 254 8.44 -10.86 8.55
CA ILE A 254 8.55 -11.64 7.32
C ILE A 254 10.03 -11.73 6.94
N THR A 255 10.53 -12.95 6.76
CA THR A 255 11.88 -13.21 6.23
C THR A 255 11.72 -13.93 4.89
N PRO A 256 11.83 -13.21 3.76
CA PRO A 256 11.64 -13.82 2.44
C PRO A 256 12.83 -14.69 2.03
N ASP A 257 12.57 -15.64 1.13
CA ASP A 257 13.59 -16.57 0.63
C ASP A 257 14.62 -15.87 -0.29
N ALA A 258 14.20 -14.77 -0.92
CA ALA A 258 15.05 -13.88 -1.71
C ALA A 258 14.86 -12.41 -1.32
N ASN A 259 15.72 -11.52 -1.83
CA ASN A 259 15.58 -10.07 -1.65
C ASN A 259 14.39 -9.53 -2.47
N ARG A 260 13.18 -9.88 -2.05
CA ARG A 260 11.89 -9.50 -2.63
C ARG A 260 10.95 -9.06 -1.53
N ILE A 261 10.12 -8.07 -1.85
CA ILE A 261 9.07 -7.59 -0.98
C ILE A 261 7.81 -7.53 -1.85
N PHE A 262 6.77 -8.26 -1.43
CA PHE A 262 5.48 -8.27 -2.10
C PHE A 262 4.39 -8.60 -1.08
N ALA A 263 3.93 -7.60 -0.34
CA ALA A 263 3.01 -7.77 0.79
C ALA A 263 2.07 -6.59 0.95
N THR A 264 0.96 -6.80 1.66
CA THR A 264 0.03 -5.75 2.09
C THR A 264 0.15 -5.53 3.60
N ILE A 265 0.16 -4.27 4.04
CA ILE A 265 0.11 -3.90 5.47
C ILE A 265 -1.35 -3.74 5.92
N TRP A 266 -1.67 -4.36 7.06
CA TRP A 266 -2.77 -3.99 7.93
C TRP A 266 -2.21 -3.47 9.25
N ASP A 267 -2.81 -2.39 9.74
CA ASP A 267 -2.63 -1.85 11.09
C ASP A 267 -4.03 -1.54 11.65
N GLY A 268 -4.22 -1.70 12.97
CA GLY A 268 -5.49 -1.45 13.64
C GLY A 268 -5.60 -0.07 14.28
N GLY A 269 -4.53 0.73 14.32
CA GLY A 269 -4.57 2.09 14.89
C GLY A 269 -3.24 2.54 15.44
N GLY A 270 -3.12 3.83 15.66
CA GLY A 270 -1.89 4.40 16.23
C GLY A 270 -1.47 5.62 15.44
N ILE A 271 -0.22 6.01 15.62
CA ILE A 271 0.49 6.92 14.73
C ILE A 271 1.68 6.15 14.17
N ASP A 272 1.51 5.62 12.96
CA ASP A 272 2.38 4.60 12.41
C ASP A 272 3.38 5.19 11.42
N THR A 273 4.51 4.52 11.24
CA THR A 273 5.62 5.05 10.44
C THR A 273 6.21 3.99 9.52
N TYR A 274 6.31 4.33 8.23
CA TYR A 274 7.24 3.68 7.31
C TYR A 274 8.63 4.29 7.48
N ASP A 275 9.55 3.56 8.12
CA ASP A 275 10.97 3.94 8.23
C ASP A 275 11.77 3.32 7.08
N LEU A 276 12.03 4.12 6.05
CA LEU A 276 12.82 3.76 4.86
C LEU A 276 14.17 4.47 4.84
N SER A 277 14.62 5.03 5.98
CA SER A 277 15.89 5.77 6.12
C SER A 277 17.15 4.98 5.74
N ALA A 278 17.05 3.65 5.67
CA ALA A 278 18.16 2.79 5.26
C ALA A 278 18.36 2.72 3.74
N TYR A 279 17.40 3.19 2.95
CA TYR A 279 17.48 3.17 1.49
C TYR A 279 18.28 4.37 0.97
N THR A 280 19.01 4.16 -0.13
CA THR A 280 19.87 5.20 -0.73
C THR A 280 19.50 5.50 -2.18
N THR A 281 18.42 4.92 -2.68
CA THR A 281 17.90 5.12 -4.02
C THR A 281 16.55 5.82 -3.92
N ALA A 282 16.18 6.54 -4.97
CA ALA A 282 14.89 7.21 -5.07
C ALA A 282 13.72 6.26 -4.75
N LEU A 283 12.97 6.60 -3.71
CA LEU A 283 11.77 5.93 -3.25
C LEU A 283 10.53 6.55 -3.89
N LYS A 284 9.49 5.74 -4.02
CA LYS A 284 8.13 6.23 -4.27
C LYS A 284 7.23 5.69 -3.17
N ILE A 285 6.77 6.56 -2.30
CA ILE A 285 5.97 6.22 -1.12
C ILE A 285 4.57 6.79 -1.32
N ASP A 286 3.57 5.93 -1.16
CA ASP A 286 2.15 6.28 -1.25
C ASP A 286 1.44 5.67 -0.03
N LEU A 287 1.05 6.53 0.91
CA LEU A 287 0.43 6.12 2.18
C LEU A 287 -1.09 5.99 2.09
N ARG A 288 -1.70 6.26 0.94
CA ARG A 288 -3.16 6.16 0.76
C ARG A 288 -3.65 4.72 0.92
N ALA A 289 -4.87 4.55 1.40
CA ALA A 289 -5.52 3.24 1.43
C ALA A 289 -5.59 2.62 0.01
N GLY A 290 -5.19 1.35 -0.12
CA GLY A 290 -5.04 0.68 -1.42
C GLY A 290 -3.91 1.23 -2.30
N GLY A 291 -3.14 2.19 -1.81
CA GLY A 291 -1.92 2.70 -2.43
C GLY A 291 -0.79 1.67 -2.41
N TYR A 292 0.29 1.97 -3.13
CA TYR A 292 1.46 1.09 -3.19
C TYR A 292 2.75 1.90 -3.25
N SER A 293 3.78 1.37 -2.61
CA SER A 293 5.10 1.99 -2.53
C SER A 293 6.16 1.16 -3.24
N VAL A 294 7.14 1.81 -3.85
CA VAL A 294 8.33 1.23 -4.47
C VAL A 294 9.56 1.71 -3.72
N PHE A 295 10.21 0.80 -3.00
CA PHE A 295 11.43 1.08 -2.25
C PHE A 295 12.69 0.82 -3.09
N SER A 296 12.66 -0.22 -3.92
CA SER A 296 13.75 -0.53 -4.83
C SER A 296 13.26 -1.37 -5.99
N GLN A 297 13.69 -1.01 -7.21
CA GLN A 297 13.44 -1.82 -8.41
C GLN A 297 13.99 -3.24 -8.28
N SER A 298 15.09 -3.44 -7.54
CA SER A 298 15.69 -4.78 -7.35
C SER A 298 14.92 -5.66 -6.37
N GLN A 299 13.99 -5.08 -5.61
CA GLN A 299 13.15 -5.82 -4.65
C GLN A 299 11.74 -6.07 -5.17
N LEU A 300 11.38 -5.50 -6.32
CA LEU A 300 10.11 -5.82 -6.99
C LEU A 300 10.13 -7.24 -7.53
N ALA A 301 9.03 -7.96 -7.35
CA ALA A 301 8.83 -9.25 -7.97
C ALA A 301 8.74 -9.12 -9.50
N ASP A 302 9.48 -9.94 -10.24
CA ASP A 302 9.26 -10.15 -11.67
C ASP A 302 8.05 -11.08 -11.84
N LEU A 303 7.01 -10.57 -12.51
CA LEU A 303 5.74 -11.23 -12.81
C LEU A 303 5.73 -11.86 -14.21
N GLY A 304 6.84 -11.78 -14.96
CA GLY A 304 6.96 -12.33 -16.31
C GLY A 304 6.16 -11.59 -17.38
N GLY A 305 5.55 -10.45 -17.04
CA GLY A 305 4.75 -9.64 -17.97
C GLY A 305 3.93 -8.53 -17.30
N GLY A 306 2.96 -8.00 -18.03
CA GLY A 306 2.03 -6.98 -17.52
C GLY A 306 2.44 -5.53 -17.80
N PRO A 307 1.63 -4.57 -17.32
CA PRO A 307 1.75 -3.15 -17.69
C PRO A 307 2.96 -2.44 -17.08
N ASN A 308 3.60 -3.03 -16.07
CA ASN A 308 4.68 -2.42 -15.29
C ASN A 308 6.05 -2.99 -15.70
N ASN A 309 6.27 -3.16 -17.02
CA ASN A 309 7.50 -3.68 -17.60
C ASN A 309 7.94 -5.06 -17.07
N GLY A 310 6.98 -5.93 -16.77
CA GLY A 310 7.25 -7.26 -16.25
C GLY A 310 7.21 -7.37 -14.72
N TYR A 311 7.24 -6.27 -13.97
CA TYR A 311 7.34 -6.30 -12.51
C TYR A 311 6.01 -6.04 -11.80
N ALA A 312 5.93 -6.37 -10.52
CA ALA A 312 4.88 -5.85 -9.64
C ALA A 312 4.96 -4.32 -9.59
N ARG A 313 3.83 -3.64 -9.42
CA ARG A 313 3.78 -2.16 -9.32
C ARG A 313 4.44 -1.61 -8.07
N GLY A 314 4.48 -2.41 -7.00
CA GLY A 314 4.89 -1.99 -5.67
C GLY A 314 5.55 -3.13 -4.91
N ASN A 315 6.40 -2.75 -3.96
CA ASN A 315 6.96 -3.64 -2.96
C ASN A 315 5.94 -3.90 -1.85
N ILE A 316 5.33 -2.81 -1.37
CA ILE A 316 4.34 -2.82 -0.29
C ILE A 316 3.08 -2.13 -0.77
N PHE A 317 1.95 -2.67 -0.32
CA PHE A 317 0.61 -2.18 -0.56
C PHE A 317 -0.04 -1.86 0.78
N ASN A 318 -0.94 -0.88 0.80
CA ASN A 318 -1.74 -0.59 1.99
C ASN A 318 -3.11 -1.27 1.86
N ALA A 319 -3.65 -1.78 2.96
CA ALA A 319 -5.01 -2.29 2.98
C ALA A 319 -6.04 -1.22 2.54
N LEU A 320 -7.21 -1.67 2.10
CA LEU A 320 -8.34 -0.78 1.87
C LEU A 320 -8.99 -0.41 3.22
N LEU A 321 -9.61 0.76 3.29
CA LEU A 321 -10.40 1.12 4.47
C LEU A 321 -11.61 0.20 4.61
N TYR A 322 -11.89 -0.22 5.84
CA TYR A 322 -13.12 -0.92 6.17
C TYR A 322 -14.17 0.08 6.69
N GLN A 323 -15.25 0.26 5.94
CA GLN A 323 -16.36 1.19 6.26
C GLN A 323 -15.90 2.64 6.47
N ASP A 324 -15.00 3.13 5.62
CA ASP A 324 -14.41 4.48 5.67
C ASP A 324 -13.69 4.82 7.00
N ASN A 325 -13.37 3.81 7.81
CA ASN A 325 -12.60 4.02 9.03
C ASN A 325 -11.11 4.14 8.71
N VAL A 326 -10.54 5.28 9.06
CA VAL A 326 -9.15 5.67 8.78
C VAL A 326 -8.15 5.13 9.79
N ALA A 327 -8.57 4.39 10.82
CA ALA A 327 -7.67 3.89 11.86
C ALA A 327 -6.59 2.93 11.34
N SER A 328 -6.74 2.35 10.14
CA SER A 328 -5.71 1.48 9.55
C SER A 328 -4.71 2.21 8.65
N LEU A 329 -4.77 3.54 8.59
CA LEU A 329 -3.85 4.32 7.79
C LEU A 329 -2.45 4.33 8.43
N ILE A 330 -1.46 4.62 7.59
CA ILE A 330 -0.11 4.89 8.07
C ILE A 330 0.09 6.40 8.00
N GLU A 331 0.36 7.04 9.13
CA GLU A 331 0.41 8.49 9.22
C GLU A 331 1.74 9.05 8.73
N ASN A 332 2.83 8.29 8.84
CA ASN A 332 4.16 8.86 8.66
C ASN A 332 5.05 8.07 7.72
N ALA A 333 5.97 8.78 7.08
CA ALA A 333 7.04 8.18 6.27
C ALA A 333 8.36 8.92 6.43
N GLN A 334 9.43 8.16 6.60
CA GLN A 334 10.80 8.64 6.52
C GLN A 334 11.44 8.09 5.24
N GLY A 335 11.74 8.99 4.30
CA GLY A 335 12.51 8.74 3.10
C GLY A 335 13.95 8.31 3.36
N GLY A 336 14.66 7.99 2.30
CA GLY A 336 16.04 7.54 2.30
C GLY A 336 17.02 8.70 2.08
N SER A 337 18.13 8.40 1.42
CA SER A 337 19.11 9.41 0.96
C SER A 337 19.05 9.68 -0.54
N GLY A 338 17.97 9.24 -1.21
CA GLY A 338 17.74 9.42 -2.64
C GLY A 338 16.74 10.54 -2.88
N ASN A 339 16.48 10.87 -4.15
CA ASN A 339 15.46 11.85 -4.49
C ASN A 339 14.09 11.18 -4.47
N ASP A 340 13.39 11.33 -3.35
CA ASP A 340 12.20 10.56 -3.03
C ASP A 340 10.92 11.29 -3.42
N THR A 341 9.87 10.51 -3.65
CA THR A 341 8.50 11.05 -3.81
C THR A 341 7.63 10.44 -2.74
N ILE A 342 7.09 11.28 -1.86
CA ILE A 342 6.29 10.87 -0.71
C ILE A 342 4.91 11.52 -0.81
N ILE A 343 3.88 10.69 -0.87
CA ILE A 343 2.48 11.08 -0.88
C ILE A 343 1.84 10.50 0.38
N GLY A 344 1.33 11.38 1.24
CA GLY A 344 0.54 11.03 2.41
C GLY A 344 -0.89 10.61 2.03
N ASN A 345 -1.81 10.73 2.96
CA ASN A 345 -3.18 10.26 2.84
C ASN A 345 -4.16 11.30 3.40
N GLU A 346 -5.28 10.85 3.95
CA GLU A 346 -6.31 11.71 4.54
C GLU A 346 -6.17 11.95 6.06
N ALA A 347 -5.16 11.35 6.69
CA ALA A 347 -4.81 11.62 8.09
C ALA A 347 -3.78 12.76 8.17
N ASP A 348 -3.62 13.34 9.37
CA ASP A 348 -2.53 14.30 9.62
C ASP A 348 -1.17 13.57 9.52
N ASN A 349 -0.43 13.81 8.44
CA ASN A 349 0.80 13.09 8.14
C ASN A 349 2.06 13.82 8.62
N THR A 350 3.10 13.07 9.01
CA THR A 350 4.48 13.61 9.09
C THR A 350 5.39 12.93 8.08
N LEU A 351 5.91 13.70 7.14
CA LEU A 351 6.71 13.22 6.02
C LEU A 351 8.12 13.81 6.10
N TRP A 352 9.13 12.93 6.18
CA TRP A 352 10.54 13.32 6.13
C TRP A 352 11.16 12.88 4.80
N GLY A 353 11.67 13.82 3.99
CA GLY A 353 12.47 13.51 2.81
C GLY A 353 13.87 12.98 3.16
N ASN A 354 14.44 13.54 4.23
CA ASN A 354 15.80 13.31 4.73
C ASN A 354 16.89 13.91 3.83
N ALA A 355 17.40 13.18 2.85
CA ALA A 355 18.46 13.69 2.00
C ALA A 355 18.18 13.34 0.55
N GLY A 356 18.43 14.27 -0.37
CA GLY A 356 18.02 14.15 -1.75
C GLY A 356 17.18 15.36 -2.14
N ASP A 357 16.91 15.52 -3.44
CA ASP A 357 15.91 16.49 -3.87
C ASP A 357 14.53 15.82 -3.83
N ASP A 358 13.79 16.00 -2.74
CA ASP A 358 12.58 15.25 -2.44
C ASP A 358 11.30 15.98 -2.87
N SER A 359 10.23 15.22 -3.13
CA SER A 359 8.89 15.74 -3.41
C SER A 359 7.91 15.22 -2.37
N LEU A 360 7.40 16.13 -1.53
CA LEU A 360 6.51 15.81 -0.42
C LEU A 360 5.10 16.39 -0.64
N SER A 361 4.09 15.55 -0.53
CA SER A 361 2.67 15.93 -0.59
C SER A 361 1.94 15.28 0.58
N GLY A 362 1.44 16.06 1.52
CA GLY A 362 0.71 15.54 2.68
C GLY A 362 -0.63 14.93 2.28
N GLY A 363 -1.41 15.63 1.46
CA GLY A 363 -2.70 15.14 1.00
C GLY A 363 -3.81 15.91 1.66
N SER A 364 -4.73 15.24 2.35
CA SER A 364 -5.73 15.94 3.17
C SER A 364 -5.35 15.79 4.63
N GLY A 365 -5.57 16.82 5.44
CA GLY A 365 -5.13 16.81 6.83
C GLY A 365 -4.37 18.09 7.13
N ASN A 366 -3.82 18.19 8.33
CA ASN A 366 -2.83 19.21 8.66
C ASN A 366 -1.47 18.53 8.73
N ASP A 367 -0.72 18.62 7.64
CA ASP A 367 0.47 17.79 7.46
C ASP A 367 1.74 18.50 7.91
N THR A 368 2.74 17.75 8.34
CA THR A 368 4.08 18.25 8.60
C THR A 368 5.05 17.70 7.57
N LEU A 369 5.56 18.58 6.72
CA LEU A 369 6.45 18.25 5.60
C LEU A 369 7.87 18.74 5.92
N ILE A 370 8.82 17.81 5.96
CA ILE A 370 10.21 18.07 6.37
C ILE A 370 11.13 17.53 5.28
N GLY A 371 11.68 18.41 4.44
CA GLY A 371 12.51 18.07 3.28
C GLY A 371 13.84 17.49 3.72
N GLY A 372 14.68 18.31 4.34
CA GLY A 372 15.95 17.87 4.90
C GLY A 372 17.10 18.49 4.14
N THR A 373 18.00 17.71 3.51
CA THR A 373 19.06 18.28 2.67
C THR A 373 18.85 17.97 1.20
N GLY A 374 18.99 18.97 0.34
CA GLY A 374 18.73 18.90 -1.09
C GLY A 374 17.76 20.02 -1.47
N ASN A 375 17.31 20.06 -2.72
CA ASN A 375 16.32 21.05 -3.15
C ASN A 375 14.94 20.41 -3.15
N ASP A 376 14.20 20.65 -2.08
CA ASP A 376 12.96 19.95 -1.81
C ASP A 376 11.75 20.68 -2.39
N THR A 377 10.75 19.90 -2.81
CA THR A 377 9.48 20.39 -3.35
C THR A 377 8.33 19.96 -2.45
N TYR A 378 7.59 20.95 -1.97
CA TYR A 378 6.44 20.78 -1.10
C TYR A 378 5.16 21.08 -1.87
N ILE A 379 4.22 20.15 -1.88
CA ILE A 379 2.86 20.36 -2.36
C ILE A 379 2.01 20.73 -1.14
N VAL A 380 1.61 22.01 -1.05
CA VAL A 380 0.78 22.54 0.04
C VAL A 380 -0.60 22.89 -0.48
N ASP A 381 -1.60 22.16 -0.02
CA ASP A 381 -3.01 22.32 -0.41
C ASP A 381 -3.94 22.65 0.77
N ASP A 382 -3.47 22.57 2.02
CA ASP A 382 -4.14 23.12 3.20
C ASP A 382 -3.29 24.22 3.89
N LEU A 383 -3.95 25.15 4.59
CA LEU A 383 -3.27 26.16 5.41
C LEU A 383 -2.81 25.61 6.77
N GLY A 384 -3.32 24.43 7.16
CA GLY A 384 -2.88 23.67 8.31
C GLY A 384 -1.51 23.02 8.12
N ASP A 385 -1.06 22.86 6.88
CA ASP A 385 0.24 22.26 6.58
C ASP A 385 1.41 23.09 7.12
N VAL A 386 2.41 22.40 7.63
CA VAL A 386 3.64 22.96 8.19
C VAL A 386 4.82 22.45 7.37
N VAL A 387 5.49 23.37 6.69
CA VAL A 387 6.76 23.10 6.01
C VAL A 387 7.92 23.48 6.93
N THR A 388 8.88 22.55 7.10
CA THR A 388 10.08 22.77 7.92
C THR A 388 11.34 22.58 7.10
N GLU A 389 12.12 23.65 6.98
CA GLU A 389 13.42 23.67 6.31
C GLU A 389 14.54 24.22 7.21
N GLY A 390 15.77 23.74 6.97
CA GLY A 390 16.93 24.17 7.74
C GLY A 390 17.91 25.05 6.96
N LEU A 391 18.76 25.73 7.71
CA LEU A 391 19.66 26.74 7.15
C LEU A 391 20.75 26.10 6.28
N ASN A 392 20.88 26.57 5.04
CA ASN A 392 21.84 26.09 4.03
C ASN A 392 21.66 24.62 3.65
N GLN A 393 20.43 24.10 3.66
CA GLN A 393 20.17 22.73 3.27
C GLN A 393 19.70 22.56 1.83
N GLY A 394 19.33 23.64 1.15
CA GLY A 394 18.67 23.52 -0.14
C GLY A 394 18.40 24.84 -0.83
N THR A 395 17.67 24.75 -1.93
CA THR A 395 16.91 25.85 -2.52
C THR A 395 15.51 25.33 -2.81
N ASP A 396 14.60 25.61 -1.90
CA ASP A 396 13.39 24.81 -1.75
C ASP A 396 12.18 25.49 -2.39
N LEU A 397 11.17 24.69 -2.74
CA LEU A 397 10.01 25.12 -3.49
C LEU A 397 8.72 24.70 -2.79
N ILE A 398 7.87 25.68 -2.48
CA ILE A 398 6.47 25.42 -2.19
C ILE A 398 5.65 25.61 -3.47
N ASN A 399 4.96 24.56 -3.88
CA ASN A 399 3.90 24.57 -4.87
C ASN A 399 2.54 24.56 -4.16
N THR A 400 1.67 25.51 -4.46
CA THR A 400 0.36 25.60 -3.83
C THR A 400 -0.76 25.89 -4.81
N SER A 401 -1.96 25.37 -4.53
CA SER A 401 -3.19 25.71 -5.24
C SER A 401 -4.12 26.63 -4.43
N LEU A 402 -3.70 27.01 -3.21
CA LEU A 402 -4.43 27.94 -2.35
C LEU A 402 -4.49 29.33 -2.97
N SER A 403 -5.62 30.02 -2.83
CA SER A 403 -5.81 31.37 -3.38
C SER A 403 -4.94 32.44 -2.71
N SER A 404 -4.39 32.14 -1.54
CA SER A 404 -3.37 32.96 -0.90
C SER A 404 -2.43 32.10 -0.08
N TYR A 405 -1.12 32.40 -0.15
CA TYR A 405 -0.10 31.72 0.65
C TYR A 405 1.08 32.65 0.93
N ALA A 406 1.67 32.52 2.12
CA ALA A 406 2.75 33.39 2.57
C ALA A 406 3.90 32.60 3.19
N LEU A 407 5.13 32.89 2.77
CA LEU A 407 6.35 32.30 3.34
C LEU A 407 6.81 32.97 4.64
N THR A 408 6.07 33.97 5.13
CA THR A 408 6.52 34.85 6.24
C THR A 408 6.88 34.11 7.53
N ASN A 409 6.27 32.95 7.79
CA ASN A 409 6.55 32.10 8.94
C ASN A 409 7.33 30.82 8.58
N ILE A 410 7.77 30.69 7.33
CA ILE A 410 8.50 29.52 6.83
C ILE A 410 9.92 29.99 6.53
N ALA A 411 10.84 29.64 7.42
CA ALA A 411 12.25 29.95 7.26
C ALA A 411 12.88 29.05 6.19
N ASN A 412 13.91 29.58 5.52
CA ASN A 412 14.76 28.81 4.58
C ASN A 412 14.03 28.20 3.38
N VAL A 413 12.90 28.77 2.96
CA VAL A 413 12.26 28.44 1.68
C VAL A 413 12.40 29.62 0.73
N GLU A 414 12.97 29.37 -0.44
CA GLU A 414 13.31 30.40 -1.43
C GLU A 414 12.25 30.57 -2.51
N ASN A 415 11.53 29.51 -2.91
CA ASN A 415 10.62 29.57 -4.04
C ASN A 415 9.16 29.30 -3.63
N LEU A 416 8.24 30.09 -4.21
CA LEU A 416 6.80 29.89 -4.13
C LEU A 416 6.20 29.89 -5.54
N THR A 417 5.46 28.85 -5.89
CA THR A 417 4.75 28.76 -7.17
C THR A 417 3.28 28.42 -6.96
N TYR A 418 2.42 29.23 -7.55
CA TYR A 418 0.99 28.96 -7.65
C TYR A 418 0.71 28.04 -8.83
N THR A 419 0.04 26.92 -8.58
CA THR A 419 -0.30 25.91 -9.61
C THR A 419 -1.75 25.98 -10.07
N GLY A 420 -2.57 26.82 -9.43
CA GLY A 420 -3.95 27.04 -9.82
C GLY A 420 -4.11 28.00 -11.01
N SER A 421 -5.37 28.30 -11.36
CA SER A 421 -5.72 29.20 -12.48
C SER A 421 -6.55 30.42 -12.07
N ALA A 422 -6.92 30.51 -10.80
CA ALA A 422 -7.65 31.66 -10.26
C ALA A 422 -6.69 32.79 -9.87
N SER A 423 -7.23 33.92 -9.41
CA SER A 423 -6.42 34.97 -8.77
C SER A 423 -5.73 34.43 -7.51
N PHE A 424 -4.45 34.75 -7.38
CA PHE A 424 -3.58 34.34 -6.29
C PHE A 424 -3.01 35.53 -5.52
N THR A 425 -2.78 35.37 -4.23
CA THR A 425 -1.99 36.30 -3.41
C THR A 425 -0.80 35.58 -2.80
N GLY A 426 0.40 35.84 -3.32
CA GLY A 426 1.65 35.25 -2.85
C GLY A 426 2.51 36.26 -2.10
N THR A 427 2.98 35.90 -0.91
CA THR A 427 3.89 36.74 -0.11
C THR A 427 5.17 35.99 0.25
N GLY A 428 6.33 36.59 -0.01
CA GLY A 428 7.65 36.05 0.35
C GLY A 428 8.01 36.27 1.83
N ASN A 429 9.27 36.01 2.16
CA ASN A 429 9.85 36.16 3.49
C ASN A 429 10.99 37.22 3.46
N ALA A 430 12.10 36.98 4.17
CA ALA A 430 13.24 37.90 4.22
C ALA A 430 14.42 37.48 3.32
N LEU A 431 14.28 36.36 2.62
CA LEU A 431 15.27 35.79 1.70
C LEU A 431 15.12 36.39 0.31
N ALA A 432 15.99 36.01 -0.63
CA ALA A 432 15.80 36.33 -2.03
C ALA A 432 14.78 35.35 -2.64
N ASN A 433 13.50 35.70 -2.61
CA ASN A 433 12.44 34.82 -3.03
C ASN A 433 12.18 34.86 -4.54
N ARG A 434 11.84 33.71 -5.12
CA ARG A 434 11.22 33.63 -6.45
C ARG A 434 9.76 33.25 -6.29
N ILE A 435 8.86 34.16 -6.66
CA ILE A 435 7.42 33.96 -6.57
C ILE A 435 6.81 33.92 -7.96
N THR A 436 6.15 32.81 -8.31
CA THR A 436 5.47 32.62 -9.59
C THR A 436 3.96 32.51 -9.37
N GLY A 437 3.19 33.43 -9.94
CA GLY A 437 1.73 33.39 -10.06
C GLY A 437 1.26 32.49 -11.21
N GLY A 438 -0.02 32.60 -11.55
CA GLY A 438 -0.72 31.77 -12.52
C GLY A 438 -1.28 32.55 -13.70
N ALA A 439 -2.53 32.21 -14.07
CA ALA A 439 -3.25 32.89 -15.15
C ALA A 439 -4.32 33.87 -14.64
N GLY A 440 -4.46 34.00 -13.32
CA GLY A 440 -5.41 34.88 -12.65
C GLY A 440 -4.91 36.32 -12.57
N ASN A 441 -5.68 37.22 -11.95
CA ASN A 441 -5.14 38.53 -11.60
C ASN A 441 -4.48 38.40 -10.23
N ASP A 442 -3.16 38.37 -10.19
CA ASP A 442 -2.41 37.98 -9.00
C ASP A 442 -1.88 39.19 -8.23
N LEU A 443 -1.66 39.01 -6.93
CA LEU A 443 -0.99 39.98 -6.06
C LEU A 443 0.27 39.32 -5.51
N LEU A 444 1.44 39.76 -5.98
CA LEU A 444 2.73 39.21 -5.58
C LEU A 444 3.51 40.24 -4.77
N ASP A 445 3.88 39.86 -3.56
CA ASP A 445 4.73 40.64 -2.65
C ASP A 445 5.98 39.83 -2.31
N GLY A 446 7.16 40.31 -2.69
CA GLY A 446 8.43 39.63 -2.41
C GLY A 446 8.77 39.56 -0.92
N GLY A 447 8.17 40.45 -0.11
CA GLY A 447 8.67 40.70 1.23
C GLY A 447 9.99 41.45 1.18
N ALA A 448 10.85 41.22 2.17
CA ALA A 448 12.19 41.80 2.15
C ALA A 448 13.12 40.86 1.39
N GLY A 449 14.02 41.38 0.57
CA GLY A 449 14.90 40.48 -0.16
C GLY A 449 15.42 41.11 -1.42
N SER A 450 15.91 40.31 -2.34
CA SER A 450 16.13 40.74 -3.72
C SER A 450 15.36 39.76 -4.58
N ASP A 451 14.10 40.08 -4.82
CA ASP A 451 13.11 39.08 -5.18
C ASP A 451 12.91 39.00 -6.69
N THR A 452 12.39 37.88 -7.16
CA THR A 452 11.93 37.69 -8.54
C THR A 452 10.45 37.35 -8.55
N LEU A 453 9.63 38.29 -8.99
CA LEU A 453 8.18 38.17 -9.06
C LEU A 453 7.74 37.93 -10.51
N ILE A 454 6.98 36.86 -10.75
CA ILE A 454 6.52 36.44 -12.08
C ILE A 454 5.01 36.26 -12.00
N GLY A 455 4.23 37.21 -12.48
CA GLY A 455 2.75 37.17 -12.37
C GLY A 455 2.13 36.11 -13.27
N GLY A 456 2.55 36.09 -14.54
CA GLY A 456 2.02 35.16 -15.51
C GLY A 456 1.05 35.84 -16.47
N ALA A 457 -0.15 35.29 -16.64
CA ALA A 457 -1.20 35.94 -17.43
C ALA A 457 -2.24 36.54 -16.48
N GLY A 458 -3.02 37.53 -16.95
CA GLY A 458 -3.97 38.24 -16.09
C GLY A 458 -3.39 39.56 -15.58
N ASN A 459 -4.24 40.42 -15.00
CA ASN A 459 -3.86 41.77 -14.57
C ASN A 459 -3.19 41.80 -13.19
N ASP A 460 -1.88 41.60 -13.15
CA ASP A 460 -1.17 41.33 -11.89
C ASP A 460 -0.75 42.62 -11.16
N ILE A 461 -0.61 42.51 -9.84
CA ILE A 461 -0.16 43.56 -8.94
C ILE A 461 1.12 43.09 -8.26
N TYR A 462 2.17 43.92 -8.36
CA TYR A 462 3.47 43.63 -7.75
C TYR A 462 3.76 44.64 -6.65
N VAL A 463 4.03 44.17 -5.43
CA VAL A 463 4.59 44.97 -4.35
C VAL A 463 6.11 44.85 -4.46
N VAL A 464 6.75 45.97 -4.79
CA VAL A 464 8.21 46.06 -4.95
C VAL A 464 8.73 47.04 -3.91
N ASP A 465 9.38 46.51 -2.88
CA ASP A 465 9.87 47.28 -1.74
C ASP A 465 11.40 47.36 -1.68
N ASN A 466 12.10 46.48 -2.41
CA ASN A 466 13.54 46.49 -2.55
C ASN A 466 13.99 46.94 -3.95
N SER A 467 15.08 47.70 -4.02
CA SER A 467 15.62 48.19 -5.30
C SER A 467 16.22 47.10 -6.20
N PHE A 468 16.42 45.90 -5.67
CA PHE A 468 16.95 44.74 -6.39
C PHE A 468 15.87 43.74 -6.83
N ASP A 469 14.59 44.05 -6.60
CA ASP A 469 13.51 43.19 -7.07
C ASP A 469 13.39 43.24 -8.59
N PHE A 470 13.14 42.07 -9.17
CA PHE A 470 12.88 41.86 -10.59
C PHE A 470 11.44 41.41 -10.78
N VAL A 471 10.75 42.06 -11.73
CA VAL A 471 9.39 41.70 -12.12
C VAL A 471 9.41 41.21 -13.57
N PHE A 472 8.81 40.05 -13.81
CA PHE A 472 8.54 39.51 -15.13
C PHE A 472 7.04 39.45 -15.36
N GLU A 473 6.60 40.07 -16.45
CA GLU A 473 5.18 40.23 -16.73
C GLU A 473 4.84 40.09 -18.20
N VAL A 474 3.66 39.53 -18.51
CA VAL A 474 3.13 39.50 -19.88
C VAL A 474 2.66 40.90 -20.31
N ALA A 475 3.02 41.31 -21.52
CA ALA A 475 2.82 42.68 -21.99
C ALA A 475 1.36 43.18 -21.85
N ASN A 476 1.21 44.38 -21.25
CA ASN A 476 -0.05 45.09 -21.00
C ASN A 476 -0.99 44.44 -19.96
N GLN A 477 -0.48 43.54 -19.13
CA GLN A 477 -1.28 42.83 -18.15
C GLN A 477 -0.79 43.06 -16.71
N GLY A 478 -0.07 44.14 -16.39
CA GLY A 478 0.46 44.33 -15.02
C GLY A 478 0.41 45.74 -14.48
N ARG A 479 0.36 45.86 -13.15
CA ARG A 479 0.50 47.10 -12.38
C ARG A 479 1.49 46.90 -11.23
N ILE A 480 2.57 47.67 -11.21
CA ILE A 480 3.52 47.67 -10.09
C ILE A 480 3.07 48.74 -9.08
N GLN A 481 2.86 48.34 -7.83
CA GLN A 481 2.80 49.27 -6.70
C GLN A 481 4.23 49.53 -6.22
N SER A 482 4.92 50.49 -6.84
CA SER A 482 6.22 50.96 -6.36
C SER A 482 6.27 52.48 -6.19
N GLY A 483 7.16 52.94 -5.32
CA GLY A 483 7.56 54.33 -5.26
C GLY A 483 8.51 54.79 -6.40
N ARG A 484 9.14 53.91 -7.21
CA ARG A 484 10.17 54.27 -8.24
C ARG A 484 10.33 53.25 -9.41
N ARG A 485 10.94 53.72 -10.51
CA ARG A 485 10.76 53.33 -11.93
C ARG A 485 11.36 51.98 -12.42
N PHE A 486 10.59 51.41 -13.35
CA PHE A 486 10.66 50.24 -14.25
C PHE A 486 11.89 50.00 -15.14
N GLN A 487 12.13 48.70 -15.45
CA GLN A 487 12.79 48.23 -16.68
C GLN A 487 12.15 46.90 -17.18
N ALA A 488 11.13 46.95 -18.05
CA ALA A 488 10.67 45.73 -18.74
C ALA A 488 11.71 45.24 -19.73
N ILE A 489 12.07 43.98 -19.60
CA ILE A 489 12.75 43.24 -20.65
C ILE A 489 11.68 42.76 -21.63
N ARG A 490 11.55 43.44 -22.77
CA ARG A 490 10.75 42.96 -23.90
C ARG A 490 11.45 41.73 -24.49
N SER A 491 10.89 40.54 -24.31
CA SER A 491 11.25 39.40 -25.15
C SER A 491 10.78 39.71 -26.58
N ALA A 492 11.71 40.11 -27.45
CA ALA A 492 11.45 40.30 -28.86
C ALA A 492 11.60 38.95 -29.56
N THR A 493 10.49 38.33 -29.94
CA THR A 493 10.50 37.21 -30.90
C THR A 493 10.95 37.77 -32.25
N MET A 494 12.24 37.66 -32.56
CA MET A 494 12.72 37.87 -33.94
C MET A 494 12.26 36.69 -34.79
N SER A 495 11.12 36.86 -35.47
CA SER A 495 10.81 36.06 -36.65
C SER A 495 11.75 36.50 -37.77
N ARG A 496 12.65 35.60 -38.21
CA ARG A 496 13.37 35.76 -39.48
C ARG A 496 12.53 35.09 -40.57
N THR A 497 12.04 35.91 -41.50
CA THR A 497 11.53 35.51 -42.82
C THR A 497 12.59 34.84 -43.66
#